data_AF-A0A135VY69-F1
#
_entry.id   AF-A0A135VY69-F1
#
_cell.length_a   1.000
_cell.length_b   1.000
_cell.length_c   1.000
_cell.angle_alpha   90.00
_cell.angle_beta   90.00
_cell.angle_gamma   90.00
#
_symmetry.space_group_name_H-M   'P 1'
#
loop_
_entity.id
_entity.type
_entity.pdbx_description
1 polymer ?
#
loop_
_entity_poly.entity_id
_entity_poly.type
_entity_poly.pdbx_seq_one_letter_code
_entity_poly.pdbx_strand_id
1 'polypeptide(L)'
;MGKTLAEKILGSHTEQKDVAAGDIVVAKVDFLMVNEALTRIIPILEDMGVEKVWDPERILVVNDHWAPAADTRSAEMHIKSRRFVKDHGITHFCDVNCGIAHQVLPEMGLVKPGDLIVGSDSHTTTYGAFNAFSTGFASTDSALIAATGENWFRVPQSIRIDVQGQIPDMVMSKDLILRIIENLGSDGANYQSIEIHGPVIDAMSVGSRMTMCNMGVEAGAKCTLMTVNETVRNWMKTRASDVRWAPVEPDQDAEYVDQITLDLKKDPLEPMVATPHSPNNGRPISEVEGTPIDQAFIGSCTNGRLEDLAIAAKIVDGKKVNRDTRFIITPASTEVYMEAVKTGVVETLIKAGAVVTNSTCGACIGGGLGVLGPNEVCVSSTNRNFRGRMGHPDSLVYLASPATVAASALTATISDPRSV
;
A
#
# COMPACT_ATOMS: atom_id res chain seq x y z
N MET A 1 -20.29 24.62 8.97
CA MET A 1 -20.05 24.03 7.64
C MET A 1 -19.79 22.56 7.88
N GLY A 2 -20.35 21.68 7.07
CA GLY A 2 -20.08 20.25 7.17
C GLY A 2 -18.60 19.94 6.96
N LYS A 3 -18.11 18.92 7.63
CA LYS A 3 -16.70 18.51 7.61
C LYS A 3 -16.49 17.19 6.90
N THR A 4 -15.36 17.13 6.20
CA THR A 4 -14.83 15.94 5.54
C THR A 4 -14.30 14.92 6.57
N LEU A 5 -14.01 13.69 6.14
CA LEU A 5 -13.36 12.68 6.98
C LEU A 5 -12.02 13.19 7.51
N ALA A 6 -11.22 13.82 6.65
CA ALA A 6 -9.91 14.31 7.01
C ALA A 6 -9.97 15.38 8.12
N GLU A 7 -10.88 16.35 7.99
CA GLU A 7 -11.09 17.40 9.00
C GLU A 7 -11.61 16.83 10.32
N LYS A 8 -12.55 15.88 10.27
CA LYS A 8 -13.11 15.27 11.48
C LYS A 8 -12.10 14.39 12.22
N ILE A 9 -11.40 13.50 11.49
CA ILE A 9 -10.39 12.63 12.09
C ILE A 9 -9.24 13.48 12.63
N LEU A 10 -8.66 14.37 11.83
CA LEU A 10 -7.53 15.17 12.33
C LEU A 10 -7.97 16.10 13.47
N GLY A 11 -9.17 16.69 13.39
CA GLY A 11 -9.75 17.50 14.46
C GLY A 11 -9.85 16.75 15.79
N SER A 12 -10.29 15.49 15.80
CA SER A 12 -10.43 14.70 17.04
C SER A 12 -9.11 14.41 17.76
N HIS A 13 -7.96 14.60 17.09
CA HIS A 13 -6.61 14.39 17.65
C HIS A 13 -5.95 15.67 18.16
N THR A 14 -6.69 16.79 18.14
CA THR A 14 -6.17 18.12 18.51
C THR A 14 -6.97 18.69 19.68
N GLU A 15 -6.37 19.63 20.42
CA GLU A 15 -7.10 20.36 21.47
C GLU A 15 -8.19 21.27 20.88
N GLN A 16 -7.97 21.77 19.66
CA GLN A 16 -8.88 22.70 18.97
C GLN A 16 -10.21 22.02 18.62
N LYS A 17 -10.18 20.74 18.22
CA LYS A 17 -11.31 19.89 17.76
C LYS A 17 -12.02 20.39 16.52
N ASP A 18 -12.39 21.66 16.50
CA ASP A 18 -13.03 22.34 15.40
C ASP A 18 -11.98 22.92 14.45
N VAL A 19 -11.47 22.08 13.54
CA VAL A 19 -10.46 22.44 12.54
C VAL A 19 -11.05 22.46 11.12
N ALA A 20 -10.48 23.26 10.24
CA ALA A 20 -10.86 23.37 8.82
C ALA A 20 -9.62 23.22 7.91
N ALA A 21 -9.85 22.89 6.63
CA ALA A 21 -8.78 22.82 5.64
C ALA A 21 -7.91 24.09 5.63
N GLY A 22 -6.58 23.90 5.69
CA GLY A 22 -5.59 24.97 5.76
C GLY A 22 -5.09 25.28 7.17
N ASP A 23 -5.82 24.92 8.22
CA ASP A 23 -5.37 25.10 9.61
C ASP A 23 -4.10 24.30 9.89
N ILE A 24 -3.23 24.85 10.73
CA ILE A 24 -2.04 24.18 11.24
C ILE A 24 -2.30 23.79 12.70
N VAL A 25 -2.22 22.50 12.99
CA VAL A 25 -2.62 21.91 14.27
C VAL A 25 -1.53 21.01 14.82
N VAL A 26 -1.41 20.94 16.14
CA VAL A 26 -0.63 19.91 16.82
C VAL A 26 -1.57 18.76 17.12
N ALA A 27 -1.28 17.58 16.57
CA ALA A 27 -2.13 16.41 16.70
C ALA A 27 -1.39 15.24 17.36
N LYS A 28 -2.11 14.53 18.23
CA LYS A 28 -1.66 13.30 18.89
C LYS A 28 -1.73 12.13 17.93
N VAL A 29 -0.62 11.41 17.78
CA VAL A 29 -0.53 10.24 16.91
C VAL A 29 -0.89 8.99 17.71
N ASP A 30 -1.80 8.18 17.20
CA ASP A 30 -2.17 6.91 17.85
C ASP A 30 -1.10 5.84 17.68
N PHE A 31 -0.46 5.84 16.52
CA PHE A 31 0.52 4.82 16.19
C PHE A 31 1.59 5.32 15.22
N LEU A 32 2.85 4.97 15.49
CA LEU A 32 3.99 5.23 14.60
C LEU A 32 4.54 3.90 14.06
N MET A 33 4.51 3.72 12.74
CA MET A 33 5.18 2.60 12.09
C MET A 33 6.56 3.05 11.57
N VAL A 34 7.61 2.31 11.91
CA VAL A 34 8.96 2.60 11.46
C VAL A 34 9.57 1.36 10.80
N ASN A 35 10.06 1.53 9.57
CA ASN A 35 10.83 0.51 8.87
C ASN A 35 12.34 0.74 9.07
N GLU A 36 13.20 0.21 8.21
CA GLU A 36 14.66 0.38 8.29
C GLU A 36 15.13 1.84 8.15
N ALA A 37 14.24 2.77 7.77
CA ALA A 37 14.46 4.21 7.91
C ALA A 37 14.74 4.64 9.37
N LEU A 38 14.44 3.77 10.34
CA LEU A 38 14.85 3.89 11.73
C LEU A 38 16.34 4.22 11.88
N THR A 39 17.19 3.69 11.01
CA THR A 39 18.64 3.98 11.04
C THR A 39 19.00 5.46 10.80
N ARG A 40 18.07 6.24 10.21
CA ARG A 40 18.17 7.70 10.07
C ARG A 40 17.43 8.47 11.16
N ILE A 41 16.52 7.81 11.88
CA ILE A 41 15.74 8.39 12.98
C ILE A 41 16.55 8.36 14.28
N ILE A 42 17.28 7.27 14.55
CA ILE A 42 18.09 7.08 15.76
C ILE A 42 19.04 8.26 16.03
N PRO A 43 19.86 8.74 15.08
CA PRO A 43 20.77 9.85 15.34
C PRO A 43 20.04 11.15 15.72
N ILE A 44 18.83 11.37 15.18
CA ILE A 44 18.04 12.56 15.48
C ILE A 44 17.51 12.49 16.92
N LEU A 45 17.06 11.30 17.36
CA LEU A 45 16.65 11.07 18.75
C LEU A 45 17.83 11.27 19.72
N GLU A 46 19.02 10.78 19.38
CA GLU A 46 20.24 10.98 20.15
C GLU A 46 20.60 12.47 20.25
N ASP A 47 20.57 13.21 19.14
CA ASP A 47 20.82 14.66 19.10
C ASP A 47 19.77 15.45 19.91
N MET A 48 18.51 14.98 19.96
CA MET A 48 17.45 15.54 20.79
C MET A 48 17.58 15.19 22.28
N GLY A 49 18.51 14.29 22.66
CA GLY A 49 18.66 13.82 24.04
C GLY A 49 17.53 12.89 24.51
N VAL A 50 16.89 12.18 23.59
CA VAL A 50 15.76 11.29 23.89
C VAL A 50 16.29 9.95 24.42
N GLU A 51 16.17 9.73 25.72
CA GLU A 51 16.58 8.46 26.36
C GLU A 51 15.53 7.35 26.18
N LYS A 52 14.24 7.72 26.09
CA LYS A 52 13.12 6.79 25.89
C LYS A 52 12.10 7.39 24.91
N VAL A 53 11.50 6.52 24.10
CA VAL A 53 10.39 6.89 23.24
C VAL A 53 9.15 7.26 24.06
N TRP A 54 8.23 8.01 23.46
CA TRP A 54 7.01 8.48 24.12
C TRP A 54 6.16 7.33 24.66
N ASP A 55 5.97 6.28 23.85
CA ASP A 55 5.17 5.10 24.22
C ASP A 55 5.65 3.87 23.42
N PRO A 56 6.25 2.86 24.09
CA PRO A 56 6.74 1.66 23.42
C PRO A 56 5.65 0.74 22.89
N GLU A 57 4.39 0.90 23.31
CA GLU A 57 3.23 0.15 22.82
C GLU A 57 2.56 0.80 21.61
N ARG A 58 2.95 2.02 21.24
CA ARG A 58 2.41 2.76 20.09
C ARG A 58 3.40 2.91 18.93
N ILE A 59 4.46 2.11 18.95
CA ILE A 59 5.46 2.08 17.90
C ILE A 59 5.61 0.65 17.39
N LEU A 60 5.48 0.45 16.08
CA LEU A 60 5.85 -0.79 15.41
C LEU A 60 7.18 -0.57 14.69
N VAL A 61 8.17 -1.42 14.98
CA VAL A 61 9.39 -1.51 14.17
C VAL A 61 9.27 -2.71 13.23
N VAL A 62 9.56 -2.52 11.95
CA VAL A 62 9.50 -3.58 10.92
C VAL A 62 10.81 -3.64 10.13
N ASN A 63 11.34 -4.84 9.89
CA ASN A 63 12.38 -5.09 8.89
C ASN A 63 11.74 -5.84 7.70
N ASP A 64 11.33 -5.12 6.65
CA ASP A 64 10.61 -5.69 5.51
C ASP A 64 11.18 -5.35 4.13
N HIS A 65 12.05 -4.35 4.00
CA HIS A 65 12.62 -3.95 2.72
C HIS A 65 13.66 -4.95 2.21
N TRP A 66 14.47 -5.47 3.13
CA TRP A 66 15.53 -6.43 2.85
C TRP A 66 15.42 -7.63 3.77
N ALA A 67 14.31 -8.36 3.73
CA ALA A 67 14.08 -9.52 4.58
C ALA A 67 14.22 -10.81 3.76
N PRO A 68 15.14 -11.75 4.08
CA PRO A 68 16.37 -11.55 4.87
C PRO A 68 17.33 -10.56 4.21
N ALA A 69 18.31 -10.08 4.99
CA ALA A 69 19.28 -9.07 4.54
C ALA A 69 19.94 -9.48 3.22
N ALA A 70 19.88 -8.60 2.23
CA ALA A 70 20.42 -8.85 0.89
C ALA A 70 21.95 -8.61 0.81
N ASP A 71 22.47 -7.79 1.72
CA ASP A 71 23.87 -7.39 1.78
C ASP A 71 24.30 -7.06 3.23
N THR A 72 25.59 -6.75 3.41
CA THR A 72 26.15 -6.37 4.71
C THR A 72 25.52 -5.10 5.28
N ARG A 73 25.16 -4.13 4.41
CA ARG A 73 24.55 -2.87 4.81
C ARG A 73 23.15 -3.08 5.41
N SER A 74 22.29 -3.84 4.73
CA SER A 74 20.97 -4.21 5.24
C SER A 74 21.06 -5.05 6.52
N ALA A 75 22.05 -5.95 6.62
CA ALA A 75 22.29 -6.69 7.86
C ALA A 75 22.63 -5.77 9.05
N GLU A 76 23.47 -4.75 8.84
CA GLU A 76 23.77 -3.73 9.86
C GLU A 76 22.54 -2.91 10.25
N MET A 77 21.66 -2.57 9.30
CA MET A 77 20.40 -1.89 9.58
C MET A 77 19.53 -2.75 10.52
N HIS A 78 19.40 -4.05 10.25
CA HIS A 78 18.62 -4.95 11.09
C HIS A 78 19.20 -5.10 12.49
N ILE A 79 20.53 -5.11 12.64
CA ILE A 79 21.19 -5.09 13.96
C ILE A 79 20.80 -3.85 14.73
N LYS A 80 20.82 -2.67 14.09
CA LYS A 80 20.40 -1.40 14.71
C LYS A 80 18.92 -1.43 15.10
N SER A 81 18.03 -1.92 14.23
CA SER A 81 16.59 -2.05 14.54
C SER A 81 16.36 -2.92 15.78
N ARG A 82 16.98 -4.12 15.83
CA ARG A 82 16.86 -5.02 16.99
C ARG A 82 17.39 -4.40 18.28
N ARG A 83 18.49 -3.65 18.20
CA ARG A 83 19.06 -2.94 19.35
C ARG A 83 18.13 -1.83 19.83
N PHE A 84 17.62 -1.00 18.92
CA PHE A 84 16.67 0.06 19.25
C PHE A 84 15.40 -0.49 19.93
N VAL A 85 14.82 -1.55 19.37
CA VAL A 85 13.67 -2.24 19.97
C VAL A 85 13.97 -2.67 21.42
N LYS A 86 15.13 -3.28 21.64
CA LYS A 86 15.56 -3.71 22.98
C LYS A 86 15.79 -2.53 23.94
N ASP A 87 16.51 -1.51 23.49
CA ASP A 87 16.95 -0.39 24.32
C ASP A 87 15.75 0.49 24.74
N HIS A 88 14.75 0.64 23.86
CA HIS A 88 13.52 1.40 24.14
C HIS A 88 12.35 0.55 24.64
N GLY A 89 12.49 -0.78 24.70
CA GLY A 89 11.46 -1.70 25.18
C GLY A 89 10.21 -1.77 24.29
N ILE A 90 10.37 -1.56 22.98
CA ILE A 90 9.26 -1.59 22.01
C ILE A 90 8.58 -2.96 22.01
N THR A 91 7.26 -2.99 22.19
CA THR A 91 6.50 -4.25 22.31
C THR A 91 6.10 -4.83 20.96
N HIS A 92 5.96 -3.97 19.94
CA HIS A 92 5.63 -4.38 18.58
C HIS A 92 6.86 -4.36 17.69
N PHE A 93 7.40 -5.55 17.41
CA PHE A 93 8.52 -5.72 16.51
C PHE A 93 8.25 -6.86 15.53
N CYS A 94 8.36 -6.54 14.25
CA CYS A 94 8.31 -7.48 13.15
C CYS A 94 9.71 -7.57 12.51
N ASP A 95 10.47 -8.61 12.85
CA ASP A 95 11.74 -8.87 12.17
C ASP A 95 11.48 -9.47 10.76
N VAL A 96 12.51 -10.02 10.14
CA VAL A 96 12.51 -10.53 8.75
C VAL A 96 11.52 -11.67 8.44
N ASN A 97 10.77 -12.18 9.41
CA ASN A 97 9.86 -13.31 9.28
C ASN A 97 8.37 -12.94 9.39
N CYS A 98 8.03 -11.65 9.30
CA CYS A 98 6.66 -11.17 9.49
C CYS A 98 5.96 -10.82 8.17
N GLY A 99 6.51 -9.86 7.43
CA GLY A 99 5.87 -9.34 6.22
C GLY A 99 6.05 -7.84 6.04
N ILE A 100 5.38 -7.32 5.03
CA ILE A 100 5.47 -5.92 4.62
C ILE A 100 4.75 -5.03 5.63
N ALA A 101 5.35 -3.90 6.01
CA ALA A 101 4.90 -3.06 7.12
C ALA A 101 3.41 -2.66 7.03
N HIS A 102 2.95 -2.28 5.84
CA HIS A 102 1.56 -1.89 5.60
C HIS A 102 0.56 -3.05 5.56
N GLN A 103 1.05 -4.28 5.46
CA GLN A 103 0.25 -5.50 5.60
C GLN A 103 0.18 -5.95 7.07
N VAL A 104 1.33 -5.99 7.75
CA VAL A 104 1.41 -6.55 9.12
C VAL A 104 0.75 -5.65 10.16
N LEU A 105 0.84 -4.32 10.04
CA LEU A 105 0.22 -3.41 11.02
C LEU A 105 -1.30 -3.64 11.18
N PRO A 106 -2.13 -3.69 10.10
CA PRO A 106 -3.54 -4.03 10.23
C PRO A 106 -3.80 -5.50 10.58
N GLU A 107 -2.95 -6.45 10.16
CA GLU A 107 -3.08 -7.87 10.57
C GLU A 107 -2.90 -8.07 12.08
N MET A 108 -2.06 -7.25 12.72
CA MET A 108 -1.85 -7.20 14.16
C MET A 108 -2.98 -6.47 14.92
N GLY A 109 -4.00 -5.95 14.22
CA GLY A 109 -5.11 -5.21 14.84
C GLY A 109 -4.72 -3.82 15.35
N LEU A 110 -3.59 -3.28 14.90
CA LEU A 110 -3.06 -2.01 15.40
C LEU A 110 -3.66 -0.79 14.70
N VAL A 111 -4.24 -0.96 13.51
CA VAL A 111 -4.97 0.09 12.76
C VAL A 111 -6.45 0.02 13.10
N LYS A 112 -7.00 1.08 13.72
CA LYS A 112 -8.42 1.15 14.08
C LYS A 112 -9.14 2.29 13.35
N PRO A 113 -10.44 2.13 13.04
CA PRO A 113 -11.24 3.23 12.51
C PRO A 113 -11.24 4.45 13.42
N GLY A 114 -10.93 5.60 12.82
CA GLY A 114 -10.78 6.88 13.51
C GLY A 114 -9.36 7.20 13.95
N ASP A 115 -8.37 6.30 13.84
CA ASP A 115 -7.00 6.57 14.26
C ASP A 115 -6.29 7.62 13.39
N LEU A 116 -5.31 8.33 13.98
CA LEU A 116 -4.25 9.07 13.29
C LEU A 116 -2.94 8.29 13.33
N ILE A 117 -2.51 7.75 12.17
CA ILE A 117 -1.32 6.89 12.05
C ILE A 117 -0.26 7.55 11.17
N VAL A 118 0.97 7.57 11.66
CA VAL A 118 2.12 8.03 10.88
C VAL A 118 3.06 6.87 10.63
N GLY A 119 3.70 6.85 9.46
CA GLY A 119 4.75 5.89 9.16
C GLY A 119 5.96 6.56 8.54
N SER A 120 7.14 5.94 8.69
CA SER A 120 8.37 6.37 8.02
C SER A 120 8.42 5.96 6.53
N ASP A 121 7.26 5.72 5.92
CA ASP A 121 7.08 5.28 4.54
C ASP A 121 5.94 6.06 3.86
N SER A 122 6.13 6.40 2.59
CA SER A 122 5.15 7.17 1.81
C SER A 122 3.78 6.50 1.70
N HIS A 123 3.73 5.17 1.65
CA HIS A 123 2.51 4.39 1.43
C HIS A 123 1.75 4.08 2.73
N THR A 124 2.08 4.76 3.82
CA THR A 124 1.30 4.74 5.07
C THR A 124 -0.15 5.14 4.83
N THR A 125 -0.44 5.87 3.75
CA THR A 125 -1.81 6.17 3.26
C THR A 125 -2.71 4.93 3.12
N THR A 126 -2.14 3.72 3.01
CA THR A 126 -2.85 2.43 2.95
C THR A 126 -3.90 2.29 4.05
N TYR A 127 -3.65 2.82 5.26
CA TYR A 127 -4.52 2.60 6.41
C TYR A 127 -5.85 3.37 6.33
N GLY A 128 -6.00 4.32 5.42
CA GLY A 128 -7.28 4.96 5.17
C GLY A 128 -8.35 4.02 4.61
N ALA A 129 -7.97 2.82 4.14
CA ALA A 129 -8.89 1.72 3.83
C ALA A 129 -9.73 1.29 5.05
N PHE A 130 -9.18 1.51 6.25
CA PHE A 130 -9.78 1.22 7.56
C PHE A 130 -10.37 2.45 8.24
N ASN A 131 -10.58 3.56 7.50
CA ASN A 131 -11.09 4.82 8.04
C ASN A 131 -10.13 5.48 9.06
N ALA A 132 -8.81 5.33 8.84
CA ALA A 132 -7.76 5.99 9.62
C ALA A 132 -7.07 7.09 8.80
N PHE A 133 -6.89 8.28 9.39
CA PHE A 133 -6.04 9.30 8.78
C PHE A 133 -4.60 8.82 8.86
N SER A 134 -3.99 8.59 7.70
CA SER A 134 -2.68 7.98 7.65
C SER A 134 -1.77 8.58 6.58
N THR A 135 -0.53 8.87 6.95
CA THR A 135 0.39 9.62 6.09
C THR A 135 1.86 9.28 6.37
N GLY A 136 2.67 9.34 5.32
CA GLY A 136 4.11 9.08 5.38
C GLY A 136 4.92 10.32 5.75
N PHE A 137 5.81 10.20 6.72
CA PHE A 137 6.69 11.25 7.21
C PHE A 137 8.17 10.87 7.03
N ALA A 138 9.03 11.89 6.93
CA ALA A 138 10.47 11.70 6.86
C ALA A 138 11.09 11.51 8.26
N SER A 139 12.38 11.18 8.31
CA SER A 139 13.06 10.80 9.57
C SER A 139 12.98 11.85 10.67
N THR A 140 13.05 13.15 10.38
CA THR A 140 12.93 14.20 11.40
C THR A 140 11.57 14.21 12.07
N ASP A 141 10.50 14.14 11.28
CA ASP A 141 9.13 14.16 11.78
C ASP A 141 8.78 12.85 12.51
N SER A 142 9.30 11.72 12.04
CA SER A 142 9.18 10.44 12.75
C SER A 142 9.94 10.44 14.07
N ALA A 143 11.12 11.08 14.14
CA ALA A 143 11.87 11.24 15.39
C ALA A 143 11.09 12.11 16.40
N LEU A 144 10.48 13.21 15.93
CA LEU A 144 9.64 14.05 16.76
C LEU A 144 8.48 13.25 17.37
N ILE A 145 7.76 12.48 16.55
CA ILE A 145 6.65 11.63 17.04
C ILE A 145 7.17 10.57 18.00
N ALA A 146 8.28 9.89 17.68
CA ALA A 146 8.87 8.90 18.59
C ALA A 146 9.26 9.52 19.94
N ALA A 147 9.61 10.80 19.98
CA ALA A 147 9.95 11.52 21.21
C ALA A 147 8.73 12.04 21.99
N THR A 148 7.69 12.54 21.30
CA THR A 148 6.60 13.31 21.94
C THR A 148 5.23 12.68 21.81
N GLY A 149 5.01 11.77 20.86
CA GLY A 149 3.70 11.26 20.48
C GLY A 149 2.83 12.22 19.68
N GLU A 150 3.37 13.37 19.27
CA GLU A 150 2.63 14.43 18.60
C GLU A 150 3.42 15.04 17.45
N ASN A 151 2.73 15.62 16.46
CA ASN A 151 3.38 16.43 15.43
C ASN A 151 2.44 17.53 14.90
N TRP A 152 3.00 18.43 14.11
CA TRP A 152 2.29 19.46 13.37
C TRP A 152 1.71 18.88 12.08
N PHE A 153 0.45 19.19 11.82
CA PHE A 153 -0.25 18.84 10.59
C PHE A 153 -0.90 20.09 10.02
N ARG A 154 -0.83 20.24 8.70
CA ARG A 154 -1.75 21.11 7.97
C ARG A 154 -2.96 20.28 7.57
N VAL A 155 -4.16 20.72 7.96
CA VAL A 155 -5.41 20.05 7.58
C VAL A 155 -5.55 20.12 6.06
N PRO A 156 -5.65 18.98 5.34
CA PRO A 156 -5.73 18.99 3.89
C PRO A 156 -7.12 19.43 3.41
N GLN A 157 -7.19 20.01 2.22
CA GLN A 157 -8.44 20.06 1.46
C GLN A 157 -8.77 18.66 0.93
N SER A 158 -10.05 18.35 0.71
CA SER A 158 -10.47 17.02 0.27
C SER A 158 -11.04 17.01 -1.15
N ILE A 159 -10.57 16.08 -1.98
CA ILE A 159 -11.20 15.68 -3.25
C ILE A 159 -12.15 14.51 -2.96
N ARG A 160 -13.38 14.58 -3.48
CA ARG A 160 -14.32 13.45 -3.44
C ARG A 160 -14.30 12.68 -4.76
N ILE A 161 -14.21 11.36 -4.68
CA ILE A 161 -14.35 10.47 -5.84
C ILE A 161 -15.48 9.48 -5.59
N ASP A 162 -16.57 9.60 -6.35
CA ASP A 162 -17.71 8.68 -6.31
C ASP A 162 -17.61 7.64 -7.42
N VAL A 163 -17.56 6.35 -7.07
CA VAL A 163 -17.48 5.24 -8.03
C VAL A 163 -18.77 4.44 -8.07
N GLN A 164 -19.43 4.44 -9.22
CA GLN A 164 -20.72 3.80 -9.47
C GLN A 164 -20.60 2.64 -10.45
N GLY A 165 -21.63 1.78 -10.49
CA GLY A 165 -21.68 0.60 -11.35
C GLY A 165 -21.13 -0.65 -10.68
N GLN A 166 -20.43 -1.48 -11.43
CA GLN A 166 -19.83 -2.74 -10.98
C GLN A 166 -18.46 -2.91 -11.66
N ILE A 167 -17.51 -3.50 -10.93
CA ILE A 167 -16.19 -3.84 -11.50
C ILE A 167 -16.39 -4.94 -12.56
N PRO A 168 -15.93 -4.74 -13.81
CA PRO A 168 -16.01 -5.77 -14.86
C PRO A 168 -15.19 -7.02 -14.55
N ASP A 169 -15.44 -8.10 -15.28
CA ASP A 169 -14.69 -9.35 -15.09
C ASP A 169 -13.19 -9.17 -15.36
N MET A 170 -12.36 -9.84 -14.55
CA MET A 170 -10.89 -9.75 -14.54
C MET A 170 -10.30 -8.33 -14.32
N VAL A 171 -11.13 -7.35 -13.99
CA VAL A 171 -10.70 -6.03 -13.52
C VAL A 171 -10.61 -6.05 -12.00
N MET A 172 -9.55 -5.47 -11.44
CA MET A 172 -9.28 -5.42 -10.01
C MET A 172 -9.24 -3.97 -9.52
N SER A 173 -9.24 -3.78 -8.20
CA SER A 173 -9.05 -2.47 -7.56
C SER A 173 -7.78 -1.76 -8.03
N LYS A 174 -6.73 -2.52 -8.35
CA LYS A 174 -5.51 -2.00 -8.97
C LYS A 174 -5.79 -1.23 -10.27
N ASP A 175 -6.65 -1.76 -11.12
CA ASP A 175 -6.99 -1.12 -12.39
C ASP A 175 -7.78 0.18 -12.15
N LEU A 176 -8.70 0.15 -11.18
CA LEU A 176 -9.49 1.33 -10.81
C LEU A 176 -8.62 2.46 -10.25
N ILE A 177 -7.68 2.16 -9.35
CA ILE A 177 -6.79 3.19 -8.81
C ILE A 177 -5.83 3.73 -9.87
N LEU A 178 -5.36 2.89 -10.80
CA LEU A 178 -4.57 3.37 -11.94
C LEU A 178 -5.37 4.32 -12.84
N ARG A 179 -6.67 4.06 -13.07
CA ARG A 179 -7.55 4.99 -13.78
C ARG A 179 -7.72 6.31 -13.03
N ILE A 180 -7.92 6.28 -11.71
CA ILE A 180 -8.01 7.49 -10.88
C ILE A 180 -6.72 8.31 -10.96
N ILE A 181 -5.56 7.66 -10.82
CA ILE A 181 -4.26 8.32 -10.88
C ILE A 181 -4.00 8.90 -12.28
N GLU A 182 -4.39 8.20 -13.34
CA GLU A 182 -4.31 8.72 -14.71
C GLU A 182 -5.15 9.99 -14.91
N ASN A 183 -6.35 10.04 -14.34
CA ASN A 183 -7.22 11.23 -14.39
C ASN A 183 -6.67 12.41 -13.58
N LEU A 184 -6.07 12.14 -12.41
CA LEU A 184 -5.54 13.19 -11.52
C LEU A 184 -4.14 13.68 -11.94
N GLY A 185 -3.29 12.79 -12.45
CA GLY A 185 -1.86 13.05 -12.63
C GLY A 185 -1.05 12.99 -11.33
N SER A 186 0.27 13.25 -11.39
CA SER A 186 1.20 13.09 -10.24
C SER A 186 0.92 13.99 -9.06
N ASP A 187 0.41 15.18 -9.36
CA ASP A 187 0.24 16.26 -8.40
C ASP A 187 -1.22 16.69 -8.29
N GLY A 188 -2.14 15.93 -8.90
CA GLY A 188 -3.57 16.26 -8.94
C GLY A 188 -4.24 16.31 -7.58
N ALA A 189 -3.66 15.61 -6.59
CA ALA A 189 -4.09 15.64 -5.19
C ALA A 189 -2.99 16.15 -4.25
N ASN A 190 -2.02 16.94 -4.73
CA ASN A 190 -0.88 17.38 -3.93
C ASN A 190 -1.32 18.07 -2.62
N TYR A 191 -0.92 17.51 -1.48
CA TYR A 191 -1.33 17.91 -0.12
C TYR A 191 -2.84 17.87 0.16
N GLN A 192 -3.63 17.22 -0.68
CA GLN A 192 -5.06 17.03 -0.50
C GLN A 192 -5.34 15.63 0.03
N SER A 193 -6.44 15.45 0.75
CA SER A 193 -7.02 14.13 1.01
C SER A 193 -7.83 13.70 -0.20
N ILE A 194 -7.78 12.41 -0.54
CA ILE A 194 -8.74 11.80 -1.46
C ILE A 194 -9.73 11.01 -0.63
N GLU A 195 -11.03 11.28 -0.79
CA GLU A 195 -12.09 10.46 -0.21
C GLU A 195 -12.82 9.69 -1.31
N ILE A 196 -12.75 8.36 -1.24
CA ILE A 196 -13.35 7.49 -2.26
C ILE A 196 -14.63 6.86 -1.71
N HIS A 197 -15.73 7.07 -2.43
CA HIS A 197 -17.08 6.72 -2.03
C HIS A 197 -17.79 5.92 -3.14
N GLY A 198 -18.95 5.38 -2.81
CA GLY A 198 -19.88 4.79 -3.78
C GLY A 198 -20.01 3.27 -3.66
N PRO A 199 -21.04 2.70 -4.31
CA PRO A 199 -21.43 1.30 -4.13
C PRO A 199 -20.34 0.30 -4.53
N VAL A 200 -19.47 0.68 -5.48
CA VAL A 200 -18.32 -0.14 -5.87
C VAL A 200 -17.34 -0.26 -4.70
N ILE A 201 -17.06 0.83 -4.00
CA ILE A 201 -16.13 0.89 -2.85
C ILE A 201 -16.71 0.18 -1.63
N ASP A 202 -18.03 0.31 -1.41
CA ASP A 202 -18.74 -0.35 -0.33
C ASP A 202 -18.72 -1.88 -0.47
N ALA A 203 -18.72 -2.40 -1.69
CA ALA A 203 -18.66 -3.83 -1.99
C ALA A 203 -17.24 -4.44 -1.94
N MET A 204 -16.19 -3.62 -1.88
CA MET A 204 -14.81 -4.12 -1.93
C MET A 204 -14.41 -4.92 -0.69
N SER A 205 -13.52 -5.90 -0.90
CA SER A 205 -12.78 -6.56 0.17
C SER A 205 -11.82 -5.59 0.87
N VAL A 206 -11.31 -6.00 2.03
CA VAL A 206 -10.27 -5.24 2.74
C VAL A 206 -9.01 -5.06 1.86
N GLY A 207 -8.55 -6.13 1.20
CA GLY A 207 -7.36 -6.09 0.33
C GLY A 207 -7.51 -5.14 -0.86
N SER A 208 -8.70 -5.11 -1.47
CA SER A 208 -8.99 -4.20 -2.57
C SER A 208 -9.00 -2.74 -2.12
N ARG A 209 -9.56 -2.44 -0.94
CA ARG A 209 -9.54 -1.08 -0.36
C ARG A 209 -8.13 -0.65 0.00
N MET A 210 -7.32 -1.54 0.58
CA MET A 210 -5.90 -1.28 0.84
C MET A 210 -5.15 -0.94 -0.45
N THR A 211 -5.41 -1.64 -1.56
CA THR A 211 -4.81 -1.34 -2.87
C THR A 211 -5.11 0.10 -3.31
N MET A 212 -6.36 0.53 -3.20
CA MET A 212 -6.80 1.88 -3.56
C MET A 212 -6.11 2.95 -2.70
N CYS A 213 -6.16 2.81 -1.37
CA CYS A 213 -5.60 3.78 -0.44
C CYS A 213 -4.06 3.82 -0.47
N ASN A 214 -3.42 2.68 -0.75
CA ASN A 214 -1.97 2.58 -0.90
C ASN A 214 -1.49 3.53 -2.02
N MET A 215 -2.08 3.44 -3.21
CA MET A 215 -1.56 4.18 -4.36
C MET A 215 -2.03 5.63 -4.45
N GLY A 216 -2.91 6.11 -3.57
CA GLY A 216 -3.33 7.51 -3.63
C GLY A 216 -2.18 8.52 -3.51
N VAL A 217 -1.10 8.15 -2.83
CA VAL A 217 0.13 8.97 -2.75
C VAL A 217 0.81 9.16 -4.12
N GLU A 218 0.58 8.27 -5.08
CA GLU A 218 1.14 8.41 -6.45
C GLU A 218 0.44 9.54 -7.24
N ALA A 219 -0.73 10.00 -6.80
CA ALA A 219 -1.38 11.22 -7.27
C ALA A 219 -1.06 12.45 -6.38
N GLY A 220 -0.10 12.33 -5.45
CA GLY A 220 0.31 13.39 -4.54
C GLY A 220 -0.54 13.52 -3.27
N ALA A 221 -1.51 12.63 -3.07
CA ALA A 221 -2.43 12.71 -1.93
C ALA A 221 -1.70 12.63 -0.58
N LYS A 222 -2.12 13.50 0.35
CA LYS A 222 -1.63 13.46 1.74
C LYS A 222 -2.09 12.20 2.47
N CYS A 223 -3.33 11.81 2.21
CA CYS A 223 -3.96 10.58 2.66
C CYS A 223 -5.12 10.21 1.73
N THR A 224 -5.53 8.95 1.75
CA THR A 224 -6.67 8.47 0.96
C THR A 224 -7.61 7.70 1.87
N LEU A 225 -8.83 8.17 2.02
CA LEU A 225 -9.77 7.75 3.05
C LEU A 225 -11.02 7.11 2.44
N MET A 226 -11.57 6.15 3.18
CA MET A 226 -12.85 5.53 2.90
C MET A 226 -13.64 5.38 4.21
N THR A 227 -14.96 5.37 4.12
CA THR A 227 -15.88 5.06 5.24
C THR A 227 -15.86 3.57 5.56
N VAL A 228 -16.24 3.15 6.77
CA VAL A 228 -16.16 1.74 7.16
C VAL A 228 -17.28 0.92 6.52
N ASN A 229 -16.94 0.08 5.54
CA ASN A 229 -17.87 -0.89 4.97
C ASN A 229 -17.99 -2.19 5.82
N GLU A 230 -18.85 -3.10 5.40
CA GLU A 230 -19.13 -4.33 6.15
C GLU A 230 -17.95 -5.31 6.18
N THR A 231 -17.14 -5.37 5.10
CA THR A 231 -15.96 -6.25 5.05
C THR A 231 -14.88 -5.79 6.04
N VAL A 232 -14.61 -4.47 6.10
CA VAL A 232 -13.72 -3.88 7.10
C VAL A 232 -14.29 -4.07 8.51
N ARG A 233 -15.59 -3.83 8.71
CA ARG A 233 -16.23 -4.03 10.03
C ARG A 233 -16.05 -5.45 10.55
N ASN A 234 -16.24 -6.45 9.70
CA ASN A 234 -16.10 -7.85 10.10
C ASN A 234 -14.65 -8.26 10.31
N TRP A 235 -13.73 -7.74 9.49
CA TRP A 235 -12.29 -7.92 9.71
C TRP A 235 -11.84 -7.33 11.05
N MET A 236 -12.27 -6.11 11.38
CA MET A 236 -11.90 -5.46 12.63
C MET A 236 -12.45 -6.17 13.87
N LYS A 237 -13.63 -6.78 13.78
CA LYS A 237 -14.16 -7.62 14.87
C LYS A 237 -13.29 -8.84 15.17
N THR A 238 -12.48 -9.33 14.23
CA THR A 238 -11.56 -10.46 14.47
C THR A 238 -10.16 -10.01 14.87
N ARG A 239 -9.70 -8.85 14.38
CA ARG A 239 -8.35 -8.34 14.64
C ARG A 239 -8.23 -7.45 15.87
N ALA A 240 -9.26 -6.68 16.19
CA ALA A 240 -9.28 -5.73 17.29
C ALA A 240 -10.60 -5.82 18.08
N SER A 241 -11.00 -7.04 18.45
CA SER A 241 -12.26 -7.32 19.18
C SER A 241 -12.36 -6.63 20.53
N ASP A 242 -11.21 -6.45 21.19
CA ASP A 242 -11.14 -6.06 22.60
C ASP A 242 -11.00 -4.54 22.79
N VAL A 243 -11.02 -3.78 21.69
CA VAL A 243 -10.80 -2.33 21.69
C VAL A 243 -11.98 -1.63 21.04
N ARG A 244 -12.46 -0.56 21.67
CA ARG A 244 -13.48 0.32 21.07
C ARG A 244 -12.83 1.20 20.01
N TRP A 245 -13.37 1.17 18.80
CA TRP A 245 -13.02 2.05 17.69
C TRP A 245 -14.10 3.10 17.44
N ALA A 246 -13.73 4.21 16.80
CA ALA A 246 -14.57 5.38 16.60
C ALA A 246 -14.64 5.73 15.11
N PRO A 247 -15.43 4.98 14.31
CA PRO A 247 -15.52 5.22 12.88
C PRO A 247 -16.11 6.61 12.63
N VAL A 248 -15.55 7.30 11.64
CA VAL A 248 -15.92 8.66 11.26
C VAL A 248 -16.61 8.62 9.91
N GLU A 249 -17.69 9.38 9.80
CA GLU A 249 -18.42 9.65 8.56
C GLU A 249 -18.30 11.15 8.23
N PRO A 250 -18.17 11.54 6.96
CA PRO A 250 -18.23 12.96 6.60
C PRO A 250 -19.64 13.51 6.88
N ASP A 251 -19.75 14.82 7.07
CA ASP A 251 -21.08 15.46 7.13
C ASP A 251 -21.77 15.44 5.75
N GLN A 252 -23.10 15.46 5.75
CA GLN A 252 -23.88 15.46 4.51
C GLN A 252 -23.64 16.70 3.65
N ASP A 253 -23.34 17.83 4.29
CA ASP A 253 -23.00 19.12 3.68
C ASP A 253 -21.50 19.40 3.70
N ALA A 254 -20.64 18.36 3.78
CA ALA A 254 -19.20 18.52 3.70
C ALA A 254 -18.76 19.15 2.37
N GLU A 255 -17.85 20.11 2.45
CA GLU A 255 -17.31 20.80 1.28
C GLU A 255 -16.05 20.11 0.76
N TYR A 256 -15.97 19.94 -0.55
CA TYR A 256 -14.84 19.33 -1.23
C TYR A 256 -14.29 20.31 -2.26
N VAL A 257 -12.96 20.36 -2.40
CA VAL A 257 -12.30 21.26 -3.35
C VAL A 257 -12.52 20.82 -4.80
N ASP A 258 -12.75 19.51 -5.00
CA ASP A 258 -13.14 18.92 -6.27
C ASP A 258 -13.98 17.66 -6.06
N GLN A 259 -14.80 17.31 -7.05
CA GLN A 259 -15.67 16.14 -7.03
C GLN A 259 -15.64 15.43 -8.39
N ILE A 260 -15.23 14.16 -8.38
CA ILE A 260 -15.10 13.32 -9.58
C ILE A 260 -16.08 12.16 -9.46
N THR A 261 -16.81 11.87 -10.54
CA THR A 261 -17.69 10.68 -10.61
C THR A 261 -17.20 9.73 -11.69
N LEU A 262 -16.93 8.48 -11.31
CA LEU A 262 -16.61 7.39 -12.23
C LEU A 262 -17.82 6.45 -12.35
N ASP A 263 -18.48 6.47 -13.51
CA ASP A 263 -19.66 5.64 -13.80
C ASP A 263 -19.26 4.44 -14.66
N LEU A 264 -18.92 3.32 -14.01
CA LEU A 264 -18.45 2.10 -14.69
C LEU A 264 -19.53 1.40 -15.52
N LYS A 265 -20.79 1.84 -15.42
CA LYS A 265 -21.86 1.36 -16.29
C LYS A 265 -21.85 2.08 -17.63
N LYS A 266 -21.48 3.37 -17.65
CA LYS A 266 -21.40 4.18 -18.88
C LYS A 266 -20.06 4.01 -19.58
N ASP A 267 -18.97 3.92 -18.82
CA ASP A 267 -17.62 3.72 -19.31
C ASP A 267 -16.99 2.53 -18.57
N PRO A 268 -17.27 1.28 -19.02
CA PRO A 268 -16.73 0.09 -18.39
C PRO A 268 -15.20 0.10 -18.40
N LEU A 269 -14.62 -0.04 -17.20
CA LEU A 269 -13.17 -0.06 -17.04
C LEU A 269 -12.57 -1.32 -17.68
N GLU A 270 -11.54 -1.14 -18.51
CA GLU A 270 -10.67 -2.23 -18.95
C GLU A 270 -9.57 -2.51 -17.91
N PRO A 271 -8.92 -3.69 -17.91
CA PRO A 271 -7.66 -3.85 -17.20
C PRO A 271 -6.70 -2.72 -17.57
N MET A 272 -6.00 -2.15 -16.59
CA MET A 272 -5.14 -0.98 -16.78
C MET A 272 -3.67 -1.37 -16.56
N VAL A 273 -2.80 -0.71 -17.31
CA VAL A 273 -1.35 -0.85 -17.19
C VAL A 273 -0.70 0.53 -17.14
N ALA A 274 0.02 0.85 -16.07
CA ALA A 274 0.84 2.05 -16.03
C ALA A 274 2.18 1.79 -16.72
N THR A 275 2.41 2.51 -17.81
CA THR A 275 3.64 2.40 -18.60
C THR A 275 4.82 3.14 -17.93
N PRO A 276 6.08 2.74 -18.17
CA PRO A 276 7.23 3.46 -17.63
C PRO A 276 7.26 4.94 -18.05
N HIS A 277 7.81 5.87 -17.28
CA HIS A 277 8.42 5.71 -15.95
C HIS A 277 7.60 6.39 -14.86
N SER A 278 6.27 6.38 -14.96
CA SER A 278 5.39 7.00 -13.97
C SER A 278 4.13 6.16 -13.73
N PRO A 279 3.67 6.00 -12.47
CA PRO A 279 2.39 5.37 -12.17
C PRO A 279 1.18 6.05 -12.84
N ASN A 280 1.34 7.32 -13.23
CA ASN A 280 0.27 8.11 -13.84
C ASN A 280 0.10 7.85 -15.33
N ASN A 281 1.05 7.14 -15.95
CA ASN A 281 0.97 6.79 -17.36
C ASN A 281 0.07 5.55 -17.55
N GLY A 282 -1.07 5.51 -16.86
CA GLY A 282 -2.09 4.47 -16.96
C GLY A 282 -2.66 4.42 -18.37
N ARG A 283 -2.72 3.21 -18.95
CA ARG A 283 -3.32 2.95 -20.26
C ARG A 283 -4.26 1.76 -20.14
N PRO A 284 -5.41 1.77 -20.84
CA PRO A 284 -6.17 0.55 -21.05
C PRO A 284 -5.27 -0.53 -21.65
N ILE A 285 -5.49 -1.78 -21.26
CA ILE A 285 -4.70 -2.92 -21.73
C ILE A 285 -4.67 -3.02 -23.27
N SER A 286 -5.77 -2.63 -23.93
CA SER A 286 -5.93 -2.59 -25.38
C SER A 286 -4.93 -1.69 -26.11
N GLU A 287 -4.29 -0.74 -25.43
CA GLU A 287 -3.28 0.15 -26.01
C GLU A 287 -1.84 -0.39 -25.88
N VAL A 288 -1.60 -1.36 -24.99
CA VAL A 288 -0.23 -1.79 -24.63
C VAL A 288 -0.01 -3.31 -24.77
N GLU A 289 -1.06 -4.05 -25.12
CA GLU A 289 -1.02 -5.49 -25.35
C GLU A 289 0.05 -5.87 -26.39
N GLY A 290 0.74 -6.98 -26.16
CA GLY A 290 1.81 -7.48 -27.04
C GLY A 290 3.20 -6.92 -26.73
N THR A 291 3.33 -5.99 -25.78
CA THR A 291 4.64 -5.51 -25.29
C THR A 291 5.44 -6.67 -24.68
N PRO A 292 6.64 -7.02 -25.18
CA PRO A 292 7.44 -8.12 -24.63
C PRO A 292 7.84 -7.90 -23.17
N ILE A 293 7.89 -8.97 -22.39
CA ILE A 293 8.37 -8.96 -21.01
C ILE A 293 9.41 -10.06 -20.76
N ASP A 294 10.32 -9.82 -19.82
CA ASP A 294 11.29 -10.80 -19.33
C ASP A 294 10.91 -11.31 -17.92
N GLN A 295 10.17 -10.49 -17.16
CA GLN A 295 9.78 -10.79 -15.79
C GLN A 295 8.33 -10.40 -15.50
N ALA A 296 7.63 -11.24 -14.76
CA ALA A 296 6.33 -10.96 -14.17
C ALA A 296 6.46 -11.05 -12.64
N PHE A 297 6.03 -10.02 -11.92
CA PHE A 297 6.18 -9.95 -10.46
C PHE A 297 4.85 -9.63 -9.77
N ILE A 298 4.40 -10.53 -8.90
CA ILE A 298 3.24 -10.31 -8.03
C ILE A 298 3.72 -10.29 -6.58
N GLY A 299 3.44 -9.22 -5.85
CA GLY A 299 3.81 -9.08 -4.45
C GLY A 299 4.28 -7.68 -4.09
N SER A 300 3.69 -7.07 -3.08
CA SER A 300 4.07 -5.78 -2.48
C SER A 300 3.04 -5.43 -1.39
N CYS A 301 3.19 -4.26 -0.77
CA CYS A 301 2.09 -3.67 0.02
C CYS A 301 0.85 -3.37 -0.84
N THR A 302 1.02 -3.17 -2.15
CA THR A 302 -0.07 -2.83 -3.07
C THR A 302 -0.87 -4.04 -3.51
N ASN A 303 -0.25 -5.17 -3.85
CA ASN A 303 -0.90 -6.42 -4.24
C ASN A 303 0.01 -7.60 -3.91
N GLY A 304 -0.45 -8.47 -3.02
CA GLY A 304 0.28 -9.63 -2.49
C GLY A 304 -0.48 -10.40 -1.41
N ARG A 305 -1.76 -10.07 -1.17
CA ARG A 305 -2.65 -10.75 -0.24
C ARG A 305 -3.22 -12.02 -0.88
N LEU A 306 -3.91 -12.83 -0.09
CA LEU A 306 -4.43 -14.11 -0.58
C LEU A 306 -5.31 -13.95 -1.84
N GLU A 307 -6.17 -12.94 -1.91
CA GLU A 307 -7.01 -12.70 -3.10
C GLU A 307 -6.18 -12.39 -4.36
N ASP A 308 -5.06 -11.67 -4.21
CA ASP A 308 -4.13 -11.34 -5.30
C ASP A 308 -3.39 -12.60 -5.79
N LEU A 309 -2.99 -13.47 -4.86
CA LEU A 309 -2.31 -14.74 -5.17
C LEU A 309 -3.28 -15.76 -5.76
N ALA A 310 -4.51 -15.81 -5.26
CA ALA A 310 -5.54 -16.74 -5.70
C ALA A 310 -5.99 -16.45 -7.13
N ILE A 311 -6.14 -15.18 -7.52
CA ILE A 311 -6.46 -14.84 -8.91
C ILE A 311 -5.31 -15.22 -9.86
N ALA A 312 -4.06 -15.01 -9.45
CA ALA A 312 -2.90 -15.42 -10.22
C ALA A 312 -2.87 -16.95 -10.38
N ALA A 313 -3.06 -17.70 -9.29
CA ALA A 313 -3.13 -19.16 -9.31
C ALA A 313 -4.25 -19.67 -10.21
N LYS A 314 -5.44 -19.05 -10.16
CA LYS A 314 -6.58 -19.39 -11.03
C LYS A 314 -6.23 -19.25 -12.51
N ILE A 315 -5.53 -18.18 -12.89
CA ILE A 315 -5.17 -17.91 -14.30
C ILE A 315 -4.15 -18.92 -14.83
N VAL A 316 -3.18 -19.31 -13.99
CA VAL A 316 -2.07 -20.20 -14.39
C VAL A 316 -2.36 -21.69 -14.15
N ASP A 317 -3.48 -22.05 -13.51
CA ASP A 317 -3.80 -23.43 -13.17
C ASP A 317 -3.87 -24.33 -14.42
N GLY A 318 -3.22 -25.50 -14.33
CA GLY A 318 -3.06 -26.43 -15.45
C GLY A 318 -2.19 -25.93 -16.62
N LYS A 319 -1.64 -24.72 -16.55
CA LYS A 319 -0.78 -24.11 -17.59
C LYS A 319 0.68 -24.08 -17.15
N LYS A 320 1.55 -23.58 -18.03
CA LYS A 320 2.98 -23.34 -17.75
C LYS A 320 3.34 -21.91 -18.09
N VAL A 321 4.05 -21.25 -17.18
CA VAL A 321 4.71 -19.96 -17.42
C VAL A 321 5.58 -20.07 -18.66
N ASN A 322 5.60 -19.02 -19.47
CA ASN A 322 6.42 -18.99 -20.67
C ASN A 322 7.90 -19.15 -20.28
N ARG A 323 8.65 -19.98 -21.02
CA ARG A 323 10.06 -20.26 -20.73
C ARG A 323 10.95 -19.00 -20.74
N ASP A 324 10.52 -17.97 -21.46
CA ASP A 324 11.24 -16.70 -21.62
C ASP A 324 10.87 -15.69 -20.51
N THR A 325 9.94 -16.04 -19.62
CA THR A 325 9.49 -15.18 -18.51
C THR A 325 9.85 -15.75 -17.14
N ARG A 326 10.46 -14.92 -16.28
CA ARG A 326 10.58 -15.22 -14.84
C ARG A 326 9.31 -14.77 -14.12
N PHE A 327 8.51 -15.70 -13.62
CA PHE A 327 7.33 -15.37 -12.82
C PHE A 327 7.64 -15.48 -11.32
N ILE A 328 7.65 -14.36 -10.62
CA ILE A 328 8.05 -14.25 -9.22
C ILE A 328 6.85 -13.82 -8.37
N ILE A 329 6.62 -14.53 -7.27
CA ILE A 329 5.52 -14.31 -6.33
C ILE A 329 6.08 -13.99 -4.95
N THR A 330 5.59 -12.92 -4.32
CA THR A 330 5.97 -12.52 -2.96
C THR A 330 4.72 -12.25 -2.12
N PRO A 331 4.30 -13.20 -1.26
CA PRO A 331 3.17 -12.99 -0.36
C PRO A 331 3.40 -11.80 0.58
N ALA A 332 2.38 -10.98 0.83
CA ALA A 332 2.52 -9.72 1.56
C ALA A 332 2.89 -9.91 3.04
N SER A 333 2.55 -11.06 3.64
CA SER A 333 2.93 -11.42 5.01
C SER A 333 3.07 -12.93 5.17
N THR A 334 3.71 -13.36 6.25
CA THR A 334 3.80 -14.75 6.66
C THR A 334 2.42 -15.34 6.90
N GLU A 335 1.47 -14.56 7.43
CA GLU A 335 0.09 -15.02 7.60
C GLU A 335 -0.55 -15.35 6.25
N VAL A 336 -0.47 -14.42 5.29
CA VAL A 336 -0.95 -14.64 3.91
C VAL A 336 -0.25 -15.83 3.26
N TYR A 337 1.08 -15.94 3.44
CA TYR A 337 1.85 -17.04 2.87
C TYR A 337 1.33 -18.37 3.42
N MET A 338 1.19 -18.50 4.73
CA MET A 338 0.70 -19.73 5.36
C MET A 338 -0.72 -20.10 4.90
N GLU A 339 -1.59 -19.10 4.71
CA GLU A 339 -2.93 -19.33 4.17
C GLU A 339 -2.89 -19.79 2.69
N ALA A 340 -2.02 -19.19 1.88
CA ALA A 340 -1.81 -19.59 0.49
C ALA A 340 -1.20 -20.99 0.35
N VAL A 341 -0.37 -21.43 1.31
CA VAL A 341 0.10 -22.83 1.40
C VAL A 341 -1.08 -23.74 1.74
N LYS A 342 -1.84 -23.41 2.79
CA LYS A 342 -2.95 -24.23 3.28
C LYS A 342 -4.05 -24.45 2.25
N THR A 343 -4.30 -23.43 1.42
CA THR A 343 -5.33 -23.45 0.36
C THR A 343 -4.84 -24.05 -0.96
N GLY A 344 -3.56 -24.43 -1.07
CA GLY A 344 -2.97 -24.98 -2.30
C GLY A 344 -2.58 -23.94 -3.35
N VAL A 345 -2.82 -22.64 -3.11
CA VAL A 345 -2.47 -21.53 -4.01
C VAL A 345 -0.98 -21.55 -4.35
N VAL A 346 -0.12 -21.72 -3.34
CA VAL A 346 1.34 -21.80 -3.53
C VAL A 346 1.72 -23.00 -4.40
N GLU A 347 1.07 -24.15 -4.19
CA GLU A 347 1.34 -25.35 -4.97
C GLU A 347 0.97 -25.14 -6.45
N THR A 348 -0.18 -24.55 -6.74
CA THR A 348 -0.60 -24.23 -8.11
C THR A 348 0.37 -23.30 -8.80
N LEU A 349 0.81 -22.23 -8.13
CA LEU A 349 1.78 -21.27 -8.67
C LEU A 349 3.12 -21.94 -8.99
N ILE A 350 3.66 -22.75 -8.07
CA ILE A 350 4.92 -23.49 -8.29
C ILE A 350 4.77 -24.50 -9.42
N LYS A 351 3.64 -25.23 -9.49
CA LYS A 351 3.36 -26.18 -10.58
C LYS A 351 3.33 -25.48 -11.94
N ALA A 352 2.84 -24.25 -12.02
CA ALA A 352 2.88 -23.46 -13.25
C ALA A 352 4.29 -23.00 -13.64
N GLY A 353 5.25 -23.01 -12.70
CA GLY A 353 6.64 -22.58 -12.92
C GLY A 353 7.00 -21.26 -12.26
N ALA A 354 6.16 -20.74 -11.36
CA ALA A 354 6.46 -19.55 -10.59
C ALA A 354 7.51 -19.82 -9.49
N VAL A 355 8.29 -18.79 -9.14
CA VAL A 355 9.18 -18.77 -7.98
C VAL A 355 8.48 -18.02 -6.85
N VAL A 356 8.13 -18.71 -5.77
CA VAL A 356 7.52 -18.08 -4.59
C VAL A 356 8.60 -17.76 -3.57
N THR A 357 8.69 -16.50 -3.15
CA THR A 357 9.70 -15.97 -2.24
C THR A 357 9.10 -15.69 -0.84
N ASN A 358 9.95 -15.40 0.14
CA ASN A 358 9.50 -15.01 1.48
C ASN A 358 8.88 -13.60 1.47
N SER A 359 8.08 -13.27 2.48
CA SER A 359 7.38 -11.99 2.55
C SER A 359 8.33 -10.80 2.79
N THR A 360 8.49 -9.94 1.80
CA THR A 360 9.33 -8.74 1.83
C THR A 360 8.92 -7.78 0.70
N CYS A 361 9.26 -6.49 0.80
CA CYS A 361 9.18 -5.59 -0.35
C CYS A 361 10.15 -6.00 -1.45
N GLY A 362 11.37 -6.47 -1.10
CA GLY A 362 12.33 -7.11 -2.00
C GLY A 362 12.48 -6.39 -3.35
N ALA A 363 12.02 -7.04 -4.42
CA ALA A 363 12.17 -6.53 -5.79
C ALA A 363 11.47 -5.17 -6.02
N CYS A 364 10.42 -4.84 -5.27
CA CYS A 364 9.68 -3.57 -5.37
C CYS A 364 10.57 -2.32 -5.24
N ILE A 365 11.63 -2.44 -4.44
CA ILE A 365 12.60 -1.36 -4.19
C ILE A 365 13.99 -1.66 -4.77
N GLY A 366 14.11 -2.72 -5.59
CA GLY A 366 15.40 -3.22 -6.07
C GLY A 366 16.27 -3.83 -4.96
N GLY A 367 15.65 -4.30 -3.87
CA GLY A 367 16.34 -4.79 -2.67
C GLY A 367 16.78 -6.26 -2.74
N GLY A 368 16.30 -7.03 -3.71
CA GLY A 368 16.63 -8.45 -3.86
C GLY A 368 15.49 -9.24 -4.48
N LEU A 369 15.68 -10.56 -4.64
CA LEU A 369 14.60 -11.52 -5.00
C LEU A 369 13.85 -11.19 -6.32
N GLY A 370 14.56 -10.67 -7.32
CA GLY A 370 13.98 -10.33 -8.63
C GLY A 370 14.47 -9.00 -9.21
N VAL A 371 15.72 -8.60 -8.91
CA VAL A 371 16.32 -7.36 -9.40
C VAL A 371 16.47 -7.43 -10.93
N LEU A 372 16.10 -6.35 -11.61
CA LEU A 372 16.16 -6.27 -13.08
C LEU A 372 17.56 -5.88 -13.58
N GLY A 373 17.99 -6.58 -14.64
CA GLY A 373 19.17 -6.27 -15.43
C GLY A 373 18.96 -5.14 -16.46
N PRO A 374 20.00 -4.75 -17.20
CA PRO A 374 19.90 -3.72 -18.23
C PRO A 374 18.95 -4.15 -19.35
N ASN A 375 18.03 -3.26 -19.74
CA ASN A 375 17.02 -3.45 -20.79
C ASN A 375 15.98 -4.55 -20.53
N GLU A 376 15.94 -5.15 -19.33
CA GLU A 376 14.87 -6.07 -18.97
C GLU A 376 13.56 -5.33 -18.73
N VAL A 377 12.46 -5.96 -19.15
CA VAL A 377 11.10 -5.46 -18.98
C VAL A 377 10.34 -6.32 -17.97
N CYS A 378 9.81 -5.67 -16.93
CA CYS A 378 8.98 -6.30 -15.92
C CYS A 378 7.55 -5.78 -15.98
N VAL A 379 6.57 -6.68 -15.95
CA VAL A 379 5.19 -6.34 -15.55
C VAL A 379 4.99 -6.71 -14.09
N SER A 380 4.49 -5.77 -13.28
CA SER A 380 4.58 -5.83 -11.83
C SER A 380 3.28 -5.38 -11.15
N SER A 381 2.89 -6.06 -10.07
CA SER A 381 1.76 -5.63 -9.22
C SER A 381 2.19 -4.69 -8.07
N THR A 382 3.35 -4.04 -8.21
CA THR A 382 3.85 -3.01 -7.29
C THR A 382 3.21 -1.64 -7.58
N ASN A 383 3.56 -0.61 -6.81
CA ASN A 383 3.02 0.76 -6.93
C ASN A 383 3.91 1.75 -7.69
N ARG A 384 5.19 1.45 -7.93
CA ARG A 384 6.14 2.41 -8.54
C ARG A 384 6.93 1.81 -9.68
N ASN A 385 7.06 2.57 -10.76
CA ASN A 385 7.83 2.21 -11.95
C ASN A 385 8.83 3.29 -12.40
N PHE A 386 9.30 4.12 -11.46
CA PHE A 386 10.34 5.10 -11.74
C PHE A 386 11.60 4.44 -12.29
N ARG A 387 12.41 5.20 -13.04
CA ARG A 387 13.67 4.73 -13.60
C ARG A 387 14.58 4.15 -12.51
N GLY A 388 15.02 2.90 -12.69
CA GLY A 388 15.87 2.19 -11.72
C GLY A 388 15.16 1.70 -10.46
N ARG A 389 13.83 1.71 -10.41
CA ARG A 389 13.07 1.35 -9.21
C ARG A 389 13.27 -0.10 -8.76
N MET A 390 13.30 -1.05 -9.70
CA MET A 390 13.42 -2.49 -9.42
C MET A 390 14.82 -3.05 -9.76
N GLY A 391 15.81 -2.20 -10.03
CA GLY A 391 17.15 -2.63 -10.43
C GLY A 391 17.85 -1.64 -11.35
N HIS A 392 18.37 -2.13 -12.48
CA HIS A 392 19.16 -1.32 -13.39
C HIS A 392 18.37 -0.10 -13.92
N PRO A 393 18.98 1.10 -14.05
CA PRO A 393 18.30 2.30 -14.56
C PRO A 393 17.74 2.19 -15.98
N ASP A 394 18.21 1.23 -16.77
CA ASP A 394 17.72 0.99 -18.14
C ASP A 394 16.66 -0.12 -18.21
N SER A 395 16.28 -0.70 -17.06
CA SER A 395 15.12 -1.60 -16.99
C SER A 395 13.81 -0.83 -17.09
N LEU A 396 12.77 -1.50 -17.58
CA LEU A 396 11.42 -0.95 -17.72
C LEU A 396 10.46 -1.70 -16.80
N VAL A 397 9.59 -0.96 -16.11
CA VAL A 397 8.57 -1.54 -15.22
C VAL A 397 7.19 -1.06 -15.64
N TYR A 398 6.28 -2.00 -15.89
CA TYR A 398 4.87 -1.75 -16.16
C TYR A 398 4.07 -2.16 -14.93
N LEU A 399 3.19 -1.30 -14.44
CA LEU A 399 2.36 -1.62 -13.26
C LEU A 399 1.00 -2.13 -13.70
N ALA A 400 0.57 -3.29 -13.20
CA ALA A 400 -0.72 -3.87 -13.57
C ALA A 400 -1.34 -4.64 -12.40
N SER A 401 -2.61 -5.05 -12.53
CA SER A 401 -3.25 -5.94 -11.56
C SER A 401 -2.60 -7.34 -11.53
N PRO A 402 -2.70 -8.08 -10.41
CA PRO A 402 -2.27 -9.47 -10.34
C PRO A 402 -2.83 -10.36 -11.46
N ALA A 403 -4.08 -10.09 -11.89
CA ALA A 403 -4.68 -10.79 -13.02
C ALA A 403 -3.89 -10.56 -14.32
N THR A 404 -3.66 -9.31 -14.69
CA THR A 404 -2.88 -8.92 -15.88
C THR A 404 -1.44 -9.44 -15.81
N VAL A 405 -0.79 -9.37 -14.65
CA VAL A 405 0.58 -9.88 -14.47
C VAL A 405 0.63 -11.40 -14.69
N ALA A 406 -0.31 -12.16 -14.13
CA ALA A 406 -0.36 -13.60 -14.28
C ALA A 406 -0.66 -14.03 -15.73
N ALA A 407 -1.57 -13.33 -16.41
CA ALA A 407 -1.84 -13.58 -17.83
C ALA A 407 -0.60 -13.32 -18.68
N SER A 408 0.10 -12.21 -18.43
CA SER A 408 1.32 -11.84 -19.13
C SER A 408 2.47 -12.83 -18.90
N ALA A 409 2.53 -13.45 -17.71
CA ALA A 409 3.51 -14.49 -17.40
C ALA A 409 3.38 -15.74 -18.30
N LEU A 410 2.17 -16.04 -18.78
CA LEU A 410 1.91 -17.18 -19.66
C LEU A 410 2.30 -16.92 -21.12
N THR A 411 2.30 -15.66 -21.55
CA THR A 411 2.47 -15.26 -22.96
C THR A 411 3.83 -14.63 -23.26
N ALA A 412 4.58 -14.21 -22.24
CA ALA A 412 5.81 -13.40 -22.37
C ALA A 412 5.60 -12.04 -23.03
N THR A 413 4.35 -11.56 -23.03
CA THR A 413 3.99 -10.20 -23.42
C THR A 413 2.94 -9.66 -22.46
N ILE A 414 2.81 -8.34 -22.34
CA ILE A 414 1.66 -7.74 -21.65
C ILE A 414 0.39 -8.22 -22.34
N SER A 415 -0.50 -8.89 -21.59
CA SER A 415 -1.67 -9.58 -22.14
C SER A 415 -2.94 -9.30 -21.34
N ASP A 416 -4.06 -9.23 -22.03
CA ASP A 416 -5.37 -9.06 -21.41
C ASP A 416 -5.78 -10.33 -20.64
N PRO A 417 -5.99 -10.25 -19.30
CA PRO A 417 -6.39 -11.41 -18.51
C PRO A 417 -7.74 -12.01 -18.90
N ARG A 418 -8.58 -11.28 -19.65
CA ARG A 418 -9.86 -11.78 -20.19
C ARG A 418 -9.67 -12.78 -21.33
N SER A 419 -8.48 -12.84 -21.94
CA SER A 419 -8.20 -13.60 -23.16
C SER A 419 -7.40 -14.90 -22.95
N VAL A 420 -6.90 -15.16 -21.74
CA VAL A 420 -5.86 -16.18 -21.47
C VAL A 420 -6.36 -17.41 -20.72
#